data_AF-A0A0G4IDA2-F1
#
_entry.id   AF-A0A0G4IDA2-F1
#
_cell.length_a   1.000
_cell.length_b   1.000
_cell.length_c   1.000
_cell.angle_alpha   90.00
_cell.angle_beta   90.00
_cell.angle_gamma   90.00
#
_symmetry.space_group_name_H-M   'P 1'
#
loop_
_entity.id
_entity.type
_entity.pdbx_description
1 polymer ?
#
loop_
_entity_poly.entity_id
_entity_poly.type
_entity_poly.pdbx_seq_one_letter_code
_entity_poly.pdbx_strand_id
1 'polypeptide(L)'
;MVRFSGVTLAECDMPSTSSPSPSPAEETRAIPEGVLEGDGFASVREVVVELVKLKGFNERLINLLPARPESFPLFQTSCTQILDSVQKFHRVVFFGTHRLRGRKDSSPAALSTEVLLVAGFFRMALKVFTWWSLFPPCPFFVPFMDQPESPQFAAMRSLCFAGGYLLAGLLQENERLRMLLWKSPLFLNALKAVVTKVRVTSRENKTEGEYVGRLTQLLMDLCRKESSDFSLVSAMSEEVVRSLNESNPAGKEGGGTPIDFTHLIRAALWAGRSNNLMGSPVVYWGTAVESLGAIALKGDFFKAAQNAFASSDANGDAMDLFTRAISDFDTSPRSLQDFTPRMRAGALTVTLHNAAVAKHVMKQRQKLLEKMRRFREAVDNAGLEIPSTINALCAWLEANVPSLQQKEKASSAAVADEDVKTPNLFDVANGEEEEEEAPPSQGRGKGGKGGAAGRKGKKGEKEEERGGKEKEDEEEDEAPPSGGRGKGGRGGATGRKGKKGEKKEERGGKEKEEEKADKAPPPEGRGKGGTGGGRGGGVGRGGGPPETTGNPLTKLLQAMQGV
;
A
#
# COMPACT_ATOMS: atom_id res chain seq x y z
N MET A 1 1.44 -36.99 0.34
CA MET A 1 1.32 -37.02 -1.13
C MET A 1 -0.13 -36.69 -1.48
N VAL A 2 -0.44 -35.40 -1.67
CA VAL A 2 -1.82 -34.95 -1.94
C VAL A 2 -2.11 -35.21 -3.41
N ARG A 3 -3.01 -36.16 -3.71
CA ARG A 3 -3.53 -36.36 -5.06
C ARG A 3 -4.44 -35.19 -5.39
N PHE A 4 -4.01 -34.31 -6.30
CA PHE A 4 -4.88 -33.35 -6.96
C PHE A 4 -5.82 -34.13 -7.89
N SER A 5 -6.98 -34.54 -7.40
CA SER A 5 -8.01 -35.23 -8.17
C SER A 5 -8.97 -34.21 -8.78
N GLY A 6 -8.99 -34.10 -10.11
CA GLY A 6 -10.13 -33.51 -10.83
C GLY A 6 -9.77 -32.63 -12.02
N VAL A 7 -8.57 -32.04 -12.06
CA VAL A 7 -8.07 -31.31 -13.23
C VAL A 7 -6.75 -31.92 -13.65
N THR A 8 -6.82 -32.99 -14.43
CA THR A 8 -5.67 -33.46 -15.19
C THR A 8 -5.39 -32.42 -16.27
N LEU A 9 -4.30 -31.65 -16.11
CA LEU A 9 -3.64 -30.88 -17.17
C LEU A 9 -3.06 -31.80 -18.28
N ALA A 10 -3.65 -32.97 -18.50
CA ALA A 10 -3.32 -33.84 -19.63
C ALA A 10 -3.87 -33.29 -20.96
N GLU A 11 -4.74 -32.26 -20.93
CA GLU A 11 -5.25 -31.59 -22.14
C GLU A 11 -4.73 -30.15 -22.32
N CYS A 12 -4.02 -29.60 -21.33
CA CYS A 12 -3.00 -28.61 -21.64
C CYS A 12 -1.71 -29.40 -21.87
N ASP A 13 -1.57 -29.98 -23.06
CA ASP A 13 -0.26 -30.35 -23.60
C ASP A 13 0.61 -29.09 -23.56
N MET A 14 1.24 -28.86 -22.41
CA MET A 14 2.49 -28.13 -22.33
C MET A 14 3.43 -29.09 -23.05
N PRO A 15 3.78 -28.83 -24.32
CA PRO A 15 4.59 -29.76 -25.06
C PRO A 15 5.80 -30.05 -24.19
N SER A 16 6.05 -31.33 -23.92
CA SER A 16 7.27 -31.81 -23.29
C SER A 16 8.40 -31.55 -24.27
N THR A 17 8.71 -30.28 -24.43
CA THR A 17 9.81 -29.81 -25.24
C THR A 17 11.07 -30.10 -24.42
N SER A 18 11.57 -31.32 -24.55
CA SER A 18 13.01 -31.54 -24.65
C SER A 18 13.53 -30.92 -25.96
N SER A 19 13.07 -29.71 -26.29
CA SER A 19 13.64 -28.92 -27.37
C SER A 19 15.02 -28.51 -26.89
N PRO A 20 16.07 -28.75 -27.70
CA PRO A 20 17.39 -28.28 -27.36
C PRO A 20 17.31 -26.78 -27.05
N SER A 21 18.01 -26.36 -26.00
CA SER A 21 18.05 -24.95 -25.62
C SER A 21 18.44 -24.13 -26.86
N PRO A 22 17.63 -23.13 -27.27
CA PRO A 22 17.91 -22.36 -28.47
C PRO A 22 19.31 -21.77 -28.39
N SER A 23 20.02 -21.77 -29.52
CA SER A 23 21.33 -21.14 -29.60
C SER A 23 21.21 -19.63 -29.30
N PRO A 24 22.28 -18.95 -28.83
CA PRO A 24 22.23 -17.50 -28.58
C PRO A 24 21.78 -16.67 -29.78
N ALA A 25 21.99 -17.16 -31.01
CA ALA A 25 21.50 -16.54 -32.24
C ALA A 25 19.97 -16.68 -32.41
N GLU A 26 19.38 -17.78 -31.95
CA GLU A 26 17.93 -18.01 -31.92
C GLU A 26 17.23 -17.24 -30.78
N GLU A 27 17.92 -16.95 -29.67
CA GLU A 27 17.35 -16.12 -28.60
C GLU A 27 17.08 -14.68 -29.08
N THR A 28 17.87 -14.15 -30.02
CA THR A 28 17.58 -12.88 -30.73
C THR A 28 16.45 -12.97 -31.75
N ARG A 29 16.05 -14.19 -32.19
CA ARG A 29 14.84 -14.41 -33.01
C ARG A 29 13.55 -14.45 -32.17
N ALA A 30 13.62 -14.17 -30.87
CA ALA A 30 12.45 -14.15 -30.00
C ALA A 30 11.43 -13.06 -30.38
N ILE A 31 11.89 -11.98 -31.00
CA ILE A 31 11.05 -10.90 -31.53
C ILE A 31 10.89 -11.14 -33.05
N PRO A 32 9.65 -11.36 -33.54
CA PRO A 32 9.40 -11.50 -34.97
C PRO A 32 9.84 -10.25 -35.76
N GLU A 33 10.20 -10.43 -37.02
CA GLU A 33 10.46 -9.31 -37.94
C GLU A 33 9.23 -8.40 -38.02
N GLY A 34 9.42 -7.08 -38.00
CA GLY A 34 8.35 -6.09 -37.96
C GLY A 34 7.81 -5.73 -36.57
N VAL A 35 8.18 -6.45 -35.51
CA VAL A 35 7.65 -6.24 -34.15
C VAL A 35 8.62 -5.42 -33.29
N LEU A 36 8.10 -4.42 -32.58
CA LEU A 36 8.92 -3.48 -31.78
C LEU A 36 10.03 -2.80 -32.61
N GLU A 37 9.78 -2.51 -33.89
CA GLU A 37 10.74 -1.86 -34.79
C GLU A 37 10.68 -0.34 -34.74
N GLY A 38 11.84 0.32 -34.95
CA GLY A 38 11.99 1.77 -34.89
C GLY A 38 12.44 2.30 -33.53
N ASP A 39 12.75 3.60 -33.50
CA ASP A 39 13.36 4.26 -32.34
C ASP A 39 12.37 4.41 -31.17
N GLY A 40 11.07 4.54 -31.48
CA GLY A 40 10.00 4.65 -30.48
C GLY A 40 9.88 3.43 -29.58
N PHE A 41 10.32 2.25 -30.04
CA PHE A 41 10.25 0.99 -29.30
C PHE A 41 11.60 0.54 -28.75
N ALA A 42 12.69 1.28 -29.00
CA ALA A 42 14.05 0.83 -28.67
C ALA A 42 14.22 0.42 -27.20
N SER A 43 13.73 1.25 -26.27
CA SER A 43 13.81 0.96 -24.83
C SER A 43 12.94 -0.23 -24.41
N VAL A 44 11.75 -0.41 -25.01
CA VAL A 44 10.89 -1.58 -24.71
C VAL A 44 11.53 -2.84 -25.26
N ARG A 45 12.04 -2.80 -26.49
CA ARG A 45 12.73 -3.89 -27.17
C ARG A 45 13.93 -4.39 -26.37
N GLU A 46 14.77 -3.48 -25.88
CA GLU A 46 15.92 -3.82 -25.03
C GLU A 46 15.50 -4.61 -23.79
N VAL A 47 14.50 -4.10 -23.05
CA VAL A 47 14.03 -4.74 -21.82
C VAL A 47 13.32 -6.06 -22.10
N VAL A 48 12.55 -6.18 -23.19
CA VAL A 48 11.91 -7.44 -23.59
C VAL A 48 12.96 -8.51 -23.88
N VAL A 49 14.03 -8.17 -24.61
CA VAL A 49 15.15 -9.09 -24.88
C VAL A 49 15.85 -9.50 -23.58
N GLU A 50 16.11 -8.56 -22.67
CA GLU A 50 16.67 -8.85 -21.34
C GLU A 50 15.80 -9.85 -20.58
N LEU A 51 14.49 -9.62 -20.54
CA LEU A 51 13.52 -10.48 -19.84
C LEU A 51 13.44 -11.89 -20.43
N VAL A 52 13.43 -12.03 -21.76
CA VAL A 52 13.40 -13.34 -22.42
C VAL A 52 14.65 -14.15 -22.07
N LYS A 53 15.83 -13.52 -22.10
CA LYS A 53 17.10 -14.15 -21.73
C LYS A 53 17.13 -14.56 -20.26
N LEU A 54 16.76 -13.66 -19.36
CA LEU A 54 16.74 -13.92 -17.92
C LEU A 54 15.76 -15.05 -17.57
N LYS A 55 14.58 -15.08 -18.20
CA LYS A 55 13.61 -16.16 -18.02
C LYS A 55 14.15 -17.49 -18.53
N GLY A 56 14.78 -17.53 -19.71
CA GLY A 56 15.40 -18.75 -20.24
C GLY A 56 16.49 -19.28 -19.31
N PHE A 57 17.32 -18.40 -18.76
CA PHE A 57 18.30 -18.77 -17.73
C PHE A 57 17.65 -19.29 -16.45
N ASN A 58 16.61 -18.62 -15.96
CA ASN A 58 15.89 -19.02 -14.75
C ASN A 58 15.22 -20.39 -14.90
N GLU A 59 14.63 -20.70 -16.05
CA GLU A 59 14.05 -22.03 -16.32
C GLU A 59 15.09 -23.15 -16.32
N ARG A 60 16.29 -22.90 -16.85
CA ARG A 60 17.40 -23.87 -16.77
C ARG A 60 17.78 -24.15 -15.31
N LEU A 61 17.80 -23.12 -14.47
CA LEU A 61 18.07 -23.28 -13.04
C LEU A 61 16.94 -24.04 -12.32
N ILE A 62 15.68 -23.72 -12.59
CA ILE A 62 14.51 -24.44 -12.04
C ILE A 62 14.61 -25.95 -12.31
N ASN A 63 14.97 -26.32 -13.53
CA ASN A 63 15.13 -27.72 -13.92
C ASN A 63 16.34 -28.40 -13.25
N LEU A 64 17.35 -27.62 -12.85
CA LEU A 64 18.53 -28.11 -12.13
C LEU A 64 18.26 -28.35 -10.64
N LEU A 65 17.41 -27.52 -10.00
CA LEU A 65 17.22 -27.52 -8.54
C LEU A 65 16.85 -28.88 -7.92
N PRO A 66 16.02 -29.76 -8.55
CA PRO A 66 15.75 -31.08 -7.99
C PRO A 66 16.99 -31.97 -7.88
N ALA A 67 17.94 -31.83 -8.81
CA ALA A 67 19.17 -32.61 -8.84
C ALA A 67 20.35 -31.91 -8.16
N ARG A 68 20.33 -30.58 -8.11
CA ARG A 68 21.38 -29.71 -7.57
C ARG A 68 20.82 -28.57 -6.70
N PRO A 69 20.31 -28.88 -5.49
CA PRO A 69 19.79 -27.88 -4.55
C PRO A 69 20.77 -26.74 -4.25
N GLU A 70 22.08 -26.99 -4.30
CA GLU A 70 23.15 -26.02 -4.12
C GLU A 70 23.15 -24.89 -5.17
N SER A 71 22.43 -25.06 -6.27
CA SER A 71 22.23 -24.01 -7.29
C SER A 71 21.19 -22.95 -6.86
N PHE A 72 20.52 -23.13 -5.72
CA PHE A 72 19.48 -22.22 -5.25
C PHE A 72 19.92 -20.76 -5.09
N PRO A 73 21.10 -20.41 -4.54
CA PRO A 73 21.54 -19.01 -4.46
C PRO A 73 21.64 -18.32 -5.83
N LEU A 74 22.05 -19.06 -6.86
CA LEU A 74 22.10 -18.56 -8.24
C LEU A 74 20.68 -18.36 -8.80
N PHE A 75 19.77 -19.29 -8.53
CA PHE A 75 18.35 -19.13 -8.88
C PHE A 75 17.73 -17.90 -8.20
N GLN A 76 17.96 -17.73 -6.89
CA GLN A 76 17.47 -16.59 -6.13
C GLN A 76 17.97 -15.26 -6.71
N THR A 77 19.26 -15.20 -7.06
CA THR A 77 19.86 -14.02 -7.73
C THR A 77 19.17 -13.74 -9.07
N SER A 78 18.91 -14.78 -9.87
CA SER A 78 18.18 -14.65 -11.13
C SER A 78 16.74 -14.16 -10.93
N CYS A 79 16.04 -14.56 -9.87
CA CYS A 79 14.70 -14.05 -9.54
C CYS A 79 14.72 -12.54 -9.27
N THR A 80 15.72 -12.04 -8.55
CA THR A 80 15.91 -10.60 -8.30
C THR A 80 16.17 -9.85 -9.61
N GLN A 81 17.05 -10.37 -10.47
CA GLN A 81 17.32 -9.77 -11.79
C GLN A 81 16.07 -9.70 -12.69
N ILE A 82 15.25 -10.77 -12.70
CA ILE A 82 13.97 -10.76 -13.42
C ILE A 82 13.08 -9.67 -12.86
N LEU A 83 12.93 -9.61 -11.54
CA LEU A 83 12.08 -8.61 -10.90
C LEU A 83 12.52 -7.18 -11.21
N ASP A 84 13.82 -6.89 -11.15
CA ASP A 84 14.38 -5.57 -11.48
C ASP A 84 14.11 -5.22 -12.95
N SER A 85 14.32 -6.18 -13.87
CA SER A 85 14.05 -5.99 -15.30
C SER A 85 12.57 -5.77 -15.59
N VAL A 86 11.68 -6.45 -14.86
CA VAL A 86 10.24 -6.23 -14.97
C VAL A 86 9.84 -4.85 -14.47
N GLN A 87 10.48 -4.33 -13.42
CA GLN A 87 10.23 -2.95 -12.97
C GLN A 87 10.66 -1.94 -14.04
N LYS A 88 11.80 -2.16 -14.70
CA LYS A 88 12.21 -1.35 -15.87
C LYS A 88 11.15 -1.44 -16.97
N PHE A 89 10.69 -2.65 -17.31
CA PHE A 89 9.66 -2.87 -18.33
C PHE A 89 8.40 -2.07 -18.02
N HIS A 90 7.85 -2.21 -16.82
CA HIS A 90 6.65 -1.50 -16.40
C HIS A 90 6.83 0.02 -16.50
N ARG A 91 7.97 0.56 -16.06
CA ARG A 91 8.27 2.00 -16.20
C ARG A 91 8.33 2.44 -17.66
N VAL A 92 9.06 1.71 -18.50
CA VAL A 92 9.20 2.05 -19.92
C VAL A 92 7.86 1.99 -20.64
N VAL A 93 7.04 0.96 -20.38
CA VAL A 93 5.70 0.87 -20.96
C VAL A 93 4.82 2.01 -20.46
N PHE A 94 4.75 2.23 -19.14
CA PHE A 94 3.93 3.30 -18.55
C PHE A 94 4.30 4.70 -19.08
N PHE A 95 5.58 5.09 -19.01
CA PHE A 95 6.02 6.39 -19.51
C PHE A 95 5.97 6.48 -21.03
N GLY A 96 6.23 5.37 -21.74
CA GLY A 96 6.10 5.29 -23.18
C GLY A 96 4.66 5.57 -23.62
N THR A 97 3.68 4.95 -22.97
CA THR A 97 2.26 5.15 -23.24
C THR A 97 1.85 6.61 -23.04
N HIS A 98 2.33 7.26 -21.96
CA HIS A 98 2.10 8.69 -21.74
C HIS A 98 2.75 9.59 -22.80
N ARG A 99 3.98 9.27 -23.25
CA ARG A 99 4.66 10.02 -24.32
C ARG A 99 3.93 9.89 -25.66
N LEU A 100 3.40 8.70 -25.96
CA LEU A 100 2.62 8.45 -27.18
C LEU A 100 1.26 9.17 -27.17
N ARG A 101 0.64 9.33 -26.00
CA ARG A 101 -0.64 10.07 -25.87
C ARG A 101 -0.52 11.54 -26.31
N GLY A 102 0.67 12.13 -26.28
CA GLY A 102 0.93 13.49 -26.77
C GLY A 102 1.12 13.60 -28.29
N ARG A 103 1.27 12.48 -29.01
CA ARG A 103 1.48 12.46 -30.46
C ARG A 103 0.17 12.14 -31.17
N LYS A 104 -0.24 13.00 -32.10
CA LYS A 104 -1.52 12.88 -32.83
C LYS A 104 -1.69 11.57 -33.59
N ASP A 105 -0.59 10.93 -33.98
CA ASP A 105 -0.61 9.77 -34.87
C ASP A 105 -0.31 8.43 -34.18
N SER A 106 -0.14 8.41 -32.84
CA SER A 106 0.16 7.16 -32.12
C SER A 106 -0.92 6.81 -31.09
N SER A 107 -1.49 5.62 -31.24
CA SER A 107 -2.33 5.04 -30.20
C SER A 107 -1.50 4.73 -28.95
N PRO A 108 -1.90 5.18 -27.75
CA PRO A 108 -1.26 4.79 -26.48
C PRO A 108 -1.21 3.26 -26.28
N ALA A 109 -2.18 2.53 -26.85
CA ALA A 109 -2.24 1.07 -26.82
C ALA A 109 -1.21 0.38 -27.73
N ALA A 110 -0.49 1.13 -28.59
CA ALA A 110 0.48 0.56 -29.52
C ALA A 110 1.60 -0.19 -28.79
N LEU A 111 2.11 0.32 -27.66
CA LEU A 111 3.21 -0.32 -26.95
C LEU A 111 2.82 -1.68 -26.36
N SER A 112 1.69 -1.76 -25.65
CA SER A 112 1.24 -3.03 -25.08
C SER A 112 0.87 -4.03 -26.18
N THR A 113 0.26 -3.56 -27.27
CA THR A 113 -0.08 -4.39 -28.43
C THR A 113 1.17 -4.96 -29.11
N GLU A 114 2.18 -4.14 -29.36
CA GLU A 114 3.45 -4.59 -29.94
C GLU A 114 4.17 -5.62 -29.07
N VAL A 115 4.19 -5.43 -27.75
CA VAL A 115 4.77 -6.43 -26.85
C VAL A 115 3.99 -7.76 -26.88
N LEU A 116 2.67 -7.72 -27.05
CA LEU A 116 1.86 -8.94 -27.19
C LEU A 116 2.14 -9.71 -28.49
N LEU A 117 2.68 -9.06 -29.53
CA LEU A 117 3.14 -9.71 -30.76
C LEU A 117 4.46 -10.49 -30.58
N VAL A 118 5.21 -10.22 -29.50
CA VAL A 118 6.41 -10.99 -29.17
C VAL A 118 6.02 -12.41 -28.77
N ALA A 119 6.48 -13.37 -29.55
CA ALA A 119 6.04 -14.76 -29.46
C ALA A 119 6.22 -15.32 -28.04
N GLY A 120 5.11 -15.74 -27.42
CA GLY A 120 5.12 -16.36 -26.10
C GLY A 120 5.32 -15.40 -24.93
N PHE A 121 5.45 -14.09 -25.13
CA PHE A 121 5.69 -13.13 -24.05
C PHE A 121 4.51 -13.07 -23.06
N PHE A 122 3.26 -13.04 -23.55
CA PHE A 122 2.08 -13.13 -22.69
C PHE A 122 2.03 -14.45 -21.90
N ARG A 123 2.33 -15.58 -22.57
CA ARG A 123 2.40 -16.90 -21.92
C ARG A 123 3.45 -16.92 -20.82
N MET A 124 4.61 -16.28 -21.06
CA MET A 124 5.66 -16.13 -20.07
C MET A 124 5.16 -15.34 -18.85
N ALA A 125 4.53 -14.18 -19.05
CA ALA A 125 3.99 -13.36 -17.97
C ALA A 125 2.98 -14.13 -17.11
N LEU A 126 2.05 -14.84 -17.76
CA LEU A 126 1.04 -15.66 -17.10
C LEU A 126 1.68 -16.84 -16.34
N LYS A 127 2.63 -17.55 -16.96
CA LYS A 127 3.33 -18.69 -16.35
C LYS A 127 4.06 -18.27 -15.08
N VAL A 128 4.84 -17.19 -15.16
CA VAL A 128 5.60 -16.65 -14.02
C VAL A 128 4.67 -16.21 -12.89
N PHE A 129 3.51 -15.62 -13.20
CA PHE A 129 2.47 -15.27 -12.22
C PHE A 129 1.84 -16.51 -11.54
N THR A 130 1.69 -17.61 -12.27
CA THR A 130 1.05 -18.84 -11.74
C THR A 130 1.93 -19.72 -10.85
N TRP A 131 3.26 -19.58 -10.93
CA TRP A 131 4.21 -20.51 -10.29
C TRP A 131 4.19 -20.54 -8.75
N TRP A 132 3.90 -19.41 -8.09
CA TRP A 132 3.78 -19.39 -6.63
C TRP A 132 2.33 -19.59 -6.17
N SER A 133 1.39 -19.13 -6.99
CA SER A 133 -0.02 -19.09 -6.65
C SER A 133 -0.67 -20.46 -6.76
N LEU A 134 -0.42 -21.18 -7.85
CA LEU A 134 -1.08 -22.46 -8.11
C LEU A 134 -0.15 -23.67 -8.03
N PHE A 135 0.99 -23.62 -8.73
CA PHE A 135 1.82 -24.81 -8.89
C PHE A 135 3.31 -24.46 -8.80
N PRO A 136 4.04 -24.95 -7.77
CA PRO A 136 5.48 -24.76 -7.71
C PRO A 136 6.12 -25.34 -8.99
N PRO A 137 7.09 -24.64 -9.59
CA PRO A 137 7.60 -24.99 -10.93
C PRO A 137 8.40 -26.29 -10.93
N CYS A 138 8.87 -26.74 -9.76
CA CYS A 138 9.51 -28.04 -9.59
C CYS A 138 9.34 -28.56 -8.13
N PRO A 139 9.54 -29.87 -7.89
CA PRO A 139 9.37 -30.49 -6.57
C PRO A 139 10.23 -29.87 -5.46
N PHE A 140 11.36 -29.25 -5.82
CA PHE A 140 12.26 -28.58 -4.87
C PHE A 140 11.53 -27.56 -3.98
N PHE A 141 10.55 -26.82 -4.52
CA PHE A 141 9.86 -25.77 -3.76
C PHE A 141 8.75 -26.29 -2.85
N VAL A 142 8.23 -27.50 -3.08
CA VAL A 142 7.04 -28.03 -2.38
C VAL A 142 7.18 -27.97 -0.85
N PRO A 143 8.30 -28.37 -0.22
CA PRO A 143 8.44 -28.33 1.25
C PRO A 143 8.44 -26.91 1.84
N PHE A 144 8.70 -25.90 1.01
CA PHE A 144 8.90 -24.51 1.42
C PHE A 144 7.67 -23.63 1.17
N MET A 145 6.65 -24.14 0.45
CA MET A 145 5.46 -23.34 0.09
C MET A 145 4.62 -22.90 1.28
N ASP A 146 4.75 -23.57 2.43
CA ASP A 146 4.09 -23.23 3.68
C ASP A 146 5.03 -22.52 4.69
N GLN A 147 6.25 -22.17 4.26
CA GLN A 147 7.28 -21.54 5.10
C GLN A 147 7.57 -20.11 4.61
N PRO A 148 6.78 -19.09 5.04
CA PRO A 148 6.88 -17.73 4.50
C PRO A 148 8.25 -17.07 4.73
N GLU A 149 8.96 -17.48 5.79
CA GLU A 149 10.29 -16.98 6.14
C GLU A 149 11.42 -17.64 5.33
N SER A 150 11.13 -18.70 4.57
CA SER A 150 12.16 -19.40 3.79
C SER A 150 12.59 -18.57 2.58
N PRO A 151 13.88 -18.56 2.21
CA PRO A 151 14.33 -17.84 1.03
C PRO A 151 13.74 -18.44 -0.26
N GLN A 152 13.41 -19.73 -0.28
CA GLN A 152 12.74 -20.41 -1.40
C GLN A 152 11.33 -19.84 -1.62
N PHE A 153 10.56 -19.67 -0.54
CA PHE A 153 9.26 -19.02 -0.61
C PHE A 153 9.39 -17.59 -1.10
N ALA A 154 10.35 -16.82 -0.56
CA ALA A 154 10.60 -15.45 -0.98
C ALA A 154 10.98 -15.34 -2.47
N ALA A 155 11.80 -16.26 -2.99
CA ALA A 155 12.18 -16.30 -4.40
C ALA A 155 10.97 -16.58 -5.32
N MET A 156 10.12 -17.55 -4.94
CA MET A 156 8.89 -17.86 -5.68
C MET A 156 7.89 -16.71 -5.64
N ARG A 157 7.73 -16.09 -4.47
CA ARG A 157 6.90 -14.89 -4.30
C ARG A 157 7.41 -13.75 -5.21
N SER A 158 8.71 -13.50 -5.24
CA SER A 158 9.31 -12.48 -6.14
C SER A 158 9.02 -12.75 -7.61
N LEU A 159 9.15 -14.00 -8.08
CA LEU A 159 8.78 -14.35 -9.45
C LEU A 159 7.30 -14.10 -9.72
N CYS A 160 6.40 -14.52 -8.83
CA CYS A 160 4.97 -14.27 -8.98
C CYS A 160 4.67 -12.79 -9.18
N PHE A 161 5.30 -11.92 -8.39
CA PHE A 161 5.14 -10.48 -8.52
C PHE A 161 5.77 -9.91 -9.80
N ALA A 162 6.87 -10.49 -10.28
CA ALA A 162 7.40 -10.16 -11.59
C ALA A 162 6.38 -10.52 -12.70
N GLY A 163 5.73 -11.68 -12.61
CA GLY A 163 4.64 -12.06 -13.51
C GLY A 163 3.47 -11.06 -13.43
N GLY A 164 3.08 -10.65 -12.22
CA GLY A 164 2.03 -9.66 -12.00
C GLY A 164 2.34 -8.30 -12.63
N TYR A 165 3.58 -7.81 -12.50
CA TYR A 165 3.98 -6.55 -13.14
C TYR A 165 4.09 -6.64 -14.67
N LEU A 166 4.54 -7.79 -15.20
CA LEU A 166 4.51 -8.03 -16.64
C LEU A 166 3.08 -7.93 -17.16
N LEU A 167 2.14 -8.60 -16.48
CA LEU A 167 0.71 -8.49 -16.80
C LEU A 167 0.24 -7.05 -16.69
N ALA A 168 0.52 -6.35 -15.58
CA ALA A 168 0.14 -4.94 -15.40
C ALA A 168 0.61 -4.04 -16.56
N GLY A 169 1.86 -4.21 -17.03
CA GLY A 169 2.38 -3.51 -18.19
C GLY A 169 1.65 -3.85 -19.50
N LEU A 170 1.31 -5.13 -19.73
CA LEU A 170 0.55 -5.57 -20.90
C LEU A 170 -0.91 -5.09 -20.89
N LEU A 171 -1.48 -4.82 -19.71
CA LEU A 171 -2.86 -4.34 -19.56
C LEU A 171 -3.01 -2.84 -19.81
N GLN A 172 -1.90 -2.08 -19.86
CA GLN A 172 -1.92 -0.65 -20.13
C GLN A 172 -2.63 -0.36 -21.46
N GLU A 173 -3.76 0.36 -21.37
CA GLU A 173 -4.61 0.76 -22.49
C GLU A 173 -5.07 -0.44 -23.35
N ASN A 174 -5.25 -1.62 -22.75
CA ASN A 174 -5.70 -2.83 -23.45
C ASN A 174 -6.93 -3.44 -22.74
N GLU A 175 -8.12 -2.87 -22.96
CA GLU A 175 -9.38 -3.40 -22.40
C GLU A 175 -9.67 -4.84 -22.80
N ARG A 176 -9.43 -5.20 -24.06
CA ARG A 176 -9.71 -6.55 -24.54
C ARG A 176 -8.91 -7.60 -23.77
N LEU A 177 -7.62 -7.35 -23.51
CA LEU A 177 -6.79 -8.25 -22.71
C LEU A 177 -7.29 -8.35 -21.27
N ARG A 178 -7.69 -7.23 -20.66
CA ARG A 178 -8.28 -7.22 -19.30
C ARG A 178 -9.52 -8.09 -19.24
N MET A 179 -10.44 -7.94 -20.19
CA MET A 179 -11.66 -8.75 -20.28
C MET A 179 -11.34 -10.24 -20.50
N LEU A 180 -10.31 -10.58 -21.27
CA LEU A 180 -9.88 -11.96 -21.46
C LEU A 180 -9.27 -12.57 -20.18
N LEU A 181 -8.48 -11.80 -19.43
CA LEU A 181 -7.94 -12.25 -18.14
C LEU A 181 -9.07 -12.50 -17.13
N TRP A 182 -10.06 -11.60 -17.05
CA TRP A 182 -11.22 -11.79 -16.17
C TRP A 182 -12.07 -13.01 -16.53
N LYS A 183 -12.00 -13.48 -17.77
CA LYS A 183 -12.66 -14.72 -18.24
C LYS A 183 -11.80 -15.97 -18.08
N SER A 184 -10.53 -15.84 -17.69
CA SER A 184 -9.59 -16.97 -17.59
C SER A 184 -9.67 -17.62 -16.19
N PRO A 185 -10.19 -18.86 -16.06
CA PRO A 185 -10.27 -19.53 -14.76
C PRO A 185 -8.89 -19.74 -14.12
N LEU A 186 -7.88 -20.01 -14.96
CA LEU A 186 -6.49 -20.14 -14.50
C LEU A 186 -6.01 -18.84 -13.85
N PHE A 187 -6.29 -17.69 -14.47
CA PHE A 187 -5.90 -16.40 -13.94
C PHE A 187 -6.67 -16.06 -12.66
N LEU A 188 -7.99 -16.27 -12.62
CA LEU A 188 -8.80 -16.01 -11.43
C LEU A 188 -8.35 -16.85 -10.24
N ASN A 189 -8.09 -18.14 -10.44
CA ASN A 189 -7.57 -19.03 -9.40
C ASN A 189 -6.21 -18.55 -8.91
N ALA A 190 -5.31 -18.19 -9.83
CA ALA A 190 -3.99 -17.68 -9.49
C ALA A 190 -4.09 -16.37 -8.69
N LEU A 191 -4.90 -15.41 -9.16
CA LEU A 191 -5.12 -14.14 -8.49
C LEU A 191 -5.69 -14.34 -7.08
N LYS A 192 -6.73 -15.15 -6.92
CA LYS A 192 -7.28 -15.48 -5.59
C LYS A 192 -6.21 -16.08 -4.68
N ALA A 193 -5.44 -17.04 -5.19
CA ALA A 193 -4.38 -17.66 -4.42
C ALA A 193 -3.29 -16.66 -4.00
N VAL A 194 -2.87 -15.75 -4.90
CA VAL A 194 -1.94 -14.64 -4.57
C VAL A 194 -2.52 -13.79 -3.46
N VAL A 195 -3.73 -13.25 -3.65
CA VAL A 195 -4.38 -12.34 -2.70
C VAL A 195 -4.54 -12.99 -1.33
N THR A 196 -4.83 -14.30 -1.29
CA THR A 196 -5.00 -15.05 -0.03
C THR A 196 -3.66 -15.37 0.65
N LYS A 197 -2.61 -15.67 -0.12
CA LYS A 197 -1.28 -16.07 0.38
C LYS A 197 -0.40 -14.89 0.76
N VAL A 198 -0.61 -13.72 0.17
CA VAL A 198 0.18 -12.51 0.47
C VAL A 198 -0.15 -12.07 1.90
N ARG A 199 0.67 -12.49 2.85
CA ARG A 199 0.64 -11.99 4.23
C ARG A 199 1.71 -10.94 4.38
N VAL A 200 1.35 -9.83 5.02
CA VAL A 200 2.30 -8.82 5.50
C VAL A 200 2.26 -8.88 7.02
N THR A 201 3.35 -9.35 7.60
CA THR A 201 3.42 -9.64 9.04
C THR A 201 4.02 -8.48 9.81
N SER A 202 4.81 -7.62 9.15
CA SER A 202 5.48 -6.51 9.82
C SER A 202 5.41 -5.20 9.03
N ARG A 203 5.08 -4.13 9.76
CA ARG A 203 5.19 -2.74 9.29
C ARG A 203 6.62 -2.36 8.91
N GLU A 204 7.62 -2.96 9.54
CA GLU A 204 9.04 -2.61 9.36
C GLU A 204 9.66 -3.30 8.15
N ASN A 205 8.98 -4.33 7.60
CA ASN A 205 9.49 -5.07 6.46
C ASN A 205 9.15 -4.34 5.15
N LYS A 206 10.03 -3.42 4.73
CA LYS A 206 9.90 -2.65 3.49
C LYS A 206 9.61 -3.54 2.28
N THR A 207 10.25 -4.71 2.19
CA THR A 207 10.07 -5.66 1.09
C THR A 207 8.63 -6.17 0.99
N GLU A 208 7.94 -6.38 2.12
CA GLU A 208 6.54 -6.81 2.10
C GLU A 208 5.57 -5.69 1.70
N GLY A 209 5.84 -4.46 2.15
CA GLY A 209 5.12 -3.28 1.68
C GLY A 209 5.24 -3.11 0.16
N GLU A 210 6.42 -3.36 -0.40
CA GLU A 210 6.60 -3.35 -1.85
C GLU A 210 5.71 -4.38 -2.53
N TYR A 211 5.68 -5.64 -2.07
CA TYR A 211 4.86 -6.71 -2.65
C TYR A 211 3.37 -6.37 -2.70
N VAL A 212 2.82 -5.83 -1.62
CA VAL A 212 1.43 -5.34 -1.62
C VAL A 212 1.28 -4.25 -2.66
N GLY A 213 2.24 -3.34 -2.77
CA GLY A 213 2.16 -2.31 -3.79
C GLY A 213 2.16 -2.83 -5.22
N ARG A 214 2.84 -3.95 -5.50
CA ARG A 214 2.83 -4.63 -6.80
C ARG A 214 1.49 -5.31 -7.08
N LEU A 215 0.93 -5.98 -6.08
CA LEU A 215 -0.41 -6.58 -6.19
C LEU A 215 -1.45 -5.50 -6.48
N THR A 216 -1.41 -4.41 -5.71
CA THR A 216 -2.29 -3.28 -5.90
C THR A 216 -2.15 -2.68 -7.29
N GLN A 217 -0.92 -2.54 -7.82
CA GLN A 217 -0.71 -2.05 -9.18
C GLN A 217 -1.39 -2.93 -10.22
N LEU A 218 -1.20 -4.25 -10.14
CA LEU A 218 -1.89 -5.18 -11.03
C LEU A 218 -3.42 -5.04 -10.92
N LEU A 219 -3.97 -4.91 -9.71
CA LEU A 219 -5.41 -4.74 -9.51
C LEU A 219 -5.92 -3.41 -10.05
N MET A 220 -5.18 -2.31 -9.87
CA MET A 220 -5.50 -1.00 -10.45
C MET A 220 -5.58 -1.11 -11.96
N ASP A 221 -4.59 -1.72 -12.61
CA ASP A 221 -4.56 -1.85 -14.07
C ASP A 221 -5.65 -2.79 -14.60
N LEU A 222 -5.95 -3.88 -13.89
CA LEU A 222 -7.05 -4.80 -14.22
C LEU A 222 -8.43 -4.15 -14.12
N CYS A 223 -8.64 -3.28 -13.14
CA CYS A 223 -9.93 -2.66 -12.87
C CYS A 223 -10.05 -1.27 -13.52
N ARG A 224 -9.01 -0.75 -14.19
CA ARG A 224 -9.03 0.58 -14.79
C ARG A 224 -10.18 0.74 -15.80
N LYS A 225 -10.73 1.95 -15.96
CA LYS A 225 -11.69 2.26 -17.04
C LYS A 225 -10.98 3.00 -18.17
N GLU A 226 -11.37 2.78 -19.44
CA GLU A 226 -10.82 3.56 -20.57
C GLU A 226 -11.41 4.98 -20.64
N SER A 227 -12.59 5.20 -20.06
CA SER A 227 -13.23 6.51 -20.08
C SER A 227 -12.41 7.54 -19.31
N SER A 228 -12.38 8.77 -19.84
CA SER A 228 -11.89 9.97 -19.17
C SER A 228 -12.60 10.32 -17.86
N ASP A 229 -13.65 9.58 -17.49
CA ASP A 229 -14.32 9.75 -16.22
C ASP A 229 -13.34 9.57 -15.06
N PHE A 230 -13.45 10.47 -14.09
CA PHE A 230 -12.65 10.55 -12.87
C PHE A 230 -12.87 9.35 -11.91
N SER A 231 -13.14 8.15 -12.41
CA SER A 231 -13.14 6.93 -11.63
C SER A 231 -11.96 6.07 -12.08
N LEU A 232 -10.97 5.90 -11.20
CA LEU A 232 -9.78 5.08 -11.49
C LEU A 232 -10.11 3.59 -11.62
N VAL A 233 -11.25 3.16 -11.08
CA VAL A 233 -11.63 1.76 -10.93
C VAL A 233 -13.06 1.56 -11.42
N SER A 234 -13.22 0.84 -12.53
CA SER A 234 -14.51 0.40 -13.04
C SER A 234 -15.13 -0.61 -12.08
N ALA A 235 -16.44 -0.47 -11.84
CA ALA A 235 -17.21 -1.54 -11.20
C ALA A 235 -17.09 -2.80 -12.07
N MET A 236 -16.60 -3.88 -11.49
CA MET A 236 -16.58 -5.19 -12.12
C MET A 236 -17.99 -5.76 -12.15
N SER A 237 -18.31 -6.59 -13.16
CA SER A 237 -19.60 -7.28 -13.17
C SER A 237 -19.71 -8.20 -11.96
N GLU A 238 -20.92 -8.31 -11.40
CA GLU A 238 -21.16 -9.19 -10.24
C GLU A 238 -20.76 -10.64 -10.54
N GLU A 239 -20.89 -11.08 -11.78
CA GLU A 239 -20.45 -12.40 -12.24
C GLU A 239 -18.95 -12.61 -12.07
N VAL A 240 -18.12 -11.62 -12.45
CA VAL A 240 -16.66 -11.72 -12.31
C VAL A 240 -16.26 -11.69 -10.84
N VAL A 241 -16.87 -10.80 -10.05
CA VAL A 241 -16.62 -10.72 -8.60
C VAL A 241 -16.99 -12.05 -7.92
N ARG A 242 -18.15 -12.61 -8.26
CA ARG A 242 -18.62 -13.90 -7.74
C ARG A 242 -17.69 -15.02 -8.17
N SER A 243 -17.35 -15.10 -9.46
CA SER A 243 -16.44 -16.12 -10.00
C SER A 243 -15.08 -16.11 -9.30
N LEU A 244 -14.49 -14.92 -9.09
CA LEU A 244 -13.25 -14.80 -8.32
C LEU A 244 -13.43 -15.25 -6.87
N ASN A 245 -14.48 -14.82 -6.17
CA ASN A 245 -14.63 -15.11 -4.74
C ASN A 245 -15.12 -16.53 -4.44
N GLU A 246 -15.80 -17.19 -5.36
CA GLU A 246 -16.24 -18.58 -5.23
C GLU A 246 -15.23 -19.59 -5.75
N SER A 247 -14.20 -19.13 -6.48
CA SER A 247 -13.19 -20.02 -7.04
C SER A 247 -12.43 -20.81 -5.98
N ASN A 248 -12.15 -22.08 -6.25
CA ASN A 248 -11.36 -22.92 -5.37
C ASN A 248 -9.97 -23.17 -5.98
N PRO A 249 -8.92 -22.46 -5.53
CA PRO A 249 -7.59 -22.62 -6.11
C PRO A 249 -7.00 -24.01 -5.89
N ALA A 250 -7.51 -24.77 -4.91
CA ALA A 250 -7.08 -26.15 -4.65
C ALA A 250 -7.86 -27.20 -5.46
N GLY A 251 -8.85 -26.79 -6.27
CA GLY A 251 -9.68 -27.70 -7.06
C GLY A 251 -10.55 -28.65 -6.23
N LYS A 252 -10.75 -28.38 -4.92
CA LYS A 252 -11.61 -29.20 -4.08
C LYS A 252 -13.08 -28.91 -4.38
N GLU A 253 -13.92 -29.94 -4.44
CA GLU A 253 -15.37 -29.79 -4.57
C GLU A 253 -15.93 -29.02 -3.36
N GLY A 254 -16.69 -27.96 -3.64
CA GLY A 254 -17.24 -27.02 -2.65
C GLY A 254 -16.87 -25.58 -2.98
N GLY A 255 -17.84 -24.66 -2.81
CA GLY A 255 -17.63 -23.23 -3.02
C GLY A 255 -16.47 -22.70 -2.17
N GLY A 256 -15.54 -21.97 -2.80
CA GLY A 256 -14.41 -21.37 -2.10
C GLY A 256 -14.88 -20.33 -1.08
N THR A 257 -14.13 -20.17 0.01
CA THR A 257 -14.37 -19.07 0.96
C THR A 257 -14.11 -17.73 0.25
N PRO A 258 -14.93 -16.69 0.49
CA PRO A 258 -14.65 -15.34 0.02
C PRO A 258 -13.28 -14.85 0.48
N ILE A 259 -12.69 -13.93 -0.28
CA ILE A 259 -11.39 -13.38 0.05
C ILE A 259 -11.52 -12.42 1.25
N ASP A 260 -10.71 -12.66 2.28
CA ASP A 260 -10.57 -11.72 3.40
C ASP A 260 -9.48 -10.68 3.12
N PHE A 261 -9.92 -9.45 2.84
CA PHE A 261 -9.06 -8.30 2.53
C PHE A 261 -8.55 -7.55 3.76
N THR A 262 -8.91 -7.93 4.99
CA THR A 262 -8.62 -7.20 6.24
C THR A 262 -7.14 -6.81 6.33
N HIS A 263 -6.25 -7.78 6.14
CA HIS A 263 -4.81 -7.60 6.20
C HIS A 263 -4.24 -6.76 5.04
N LEU A 264 -4.77 -6.90 3.81
CA LEU A 264 -4.30 -6.13 2.65
C LEU A 264 -4.71 -4.66 2.73
N ILE A 265 -5.91 -4.37 3.23
CA ILE A 265 -6.39 -3.00 3.48
C ILE A 265 -5.44 -2.27 4.45
N ARG A 266 -5.02 -2.97 5.51
CA ARG A 266 -4.03 -2.43 6.45
C ARG A 266 -2.64 -2.31 5.81
N ALA A 267 -2.19 -3.33 5.08
CA ALA A 267 -0.87 -3.32 4.43
C ALA A 267 -0.74 -2.27 3.32
N ALA A 268 -1.84 -1.88 2.65
CA ALA A 268 -1.86 -0.80 1.68
C ALA A 268 -1.41 0.54 2.27
N LEU A 269 -1.65 0.78 3.56
CA LEU A 269 -1.15 1.97 4.27
C LEU A 269 0.38 1.95 4.35
N TRP A 270 0.95 0.79 4.65
CA TRP A 270 2.40 0.61 4.76
C TRP A 270 3.09 0.74 3.39
N ALA A 271 2.47 0.18 2.36
CA ALA A 271 2.90 0.37 0.97
C ALA A 271 2.88 1.85 0.57
N GLY A 272 1.80 2.57 0.90
CA GLY A 272 1.66 4.00 0.61
C GLY A 272 2.69 4.90 1.31
N ARG A 273 3.19 4.51 2.49
CA ARG A 273 4.29 5.22 3.16
C ARG A 273 5.63 5.07 2.44
N SER A 274 5.84 3.92 1.79
CA SER A 274 7.09 3.61 1.08
C SER A 274 7.07 4.11 -0.36
N ASN A 275 5.89 4.43 -0.89
CA ASN A 275 5.67 4.75 -2.28
C ASN A 275 5.23 6.21 -2.45
N ASN A 276 6.16 7.05 -2.89
CA ASN A 276 5.90 8.48 -3.12
C ASN A 276 5.23 8.78 -4.49
N LEU A 277 4.91 7.77 -5.30
CA LEU A 277 4.40 7.98 -6.67
C LEU A 277 3.09 8.78 -6.73
N MET A 278 2.22 8.63 -5.73
CA MET A 278 0.90 9.30 -5.68
C MET A 278 0.92 10.59 -4.84
N GLY A 279 2.09 11.05 -4.40
CA GLY A 279 2.26 12.28 -3.59
C GLY A 279 1.69 12.21 -2.15
N SER A 280 0.66 11.39 -1.91
CA SER A 280 0.01 11.21 -0.61
C SER A 280 -0.22 9.73 -0.30
N PRO A 281 0.24 9.23 0.86
CA PRO A 281 -0.05 7.88 1.32
C PRO A 281 -1.55 7.58 1.45
N VAL A 282 -2.39 8.58 1.71
CA VAL A 282 -3.85 8.41 1.82
C VAL A 282 -4.47 8.20 0.44
N VAL A 283 -3.99 8.93 -0.57
CA VAL A 283 -4.43 8.74 -1.95
C VAL A 283 -4.04 7.35 -2.43
N TYR A 284 -2.79 6.95 -2.20
CA TYR A 284 -2.33 5.60 -2.51
C TYR A 284 -3.18 4.53 -1.82
N TRP A 285 -3.37 4.65 -0.50
CA TRP A 285 -4.19 3.74 0.28
C TRP A 285 -5.62 3.67 -0.25
N GLY A 286 -6.24 4.80 -0.54
CA GLY A 286 -7.60 4.88 -1.04
C GLY A 286 -7.75 4.18 -2.39
N THR A 287 -6.89 4.49 -3.36
CA THR A 287 -6.90 3.83 -4.69
C THR A 287 -6.69 2.32 -4.56
N ALA A 288 -5.82 1.90 -3.64
CA ALA A 288 -5.60 0.49 -3.36
C ALA A 288 -6.88 -0.18 -2.82
N VAL A 289 -7.51 0.43 -1.82
CA VAL A 289 -8.73 -0.08 -1.19
C VAL A 289 -9.89 -0.11 -2.16
N GLU A 290 -10.03 0.88 -3.06
CA GLU A 290 -11.02 0.84 -4.12
C GLU A 290 -10.80 -0.32 -5.09
N SER A 291 -9.54 -0.57 -5.47
CA SER A 291 -9.20 -1.69 -6.36
C SER A 291 -9.47 -3.04 -5.70
N LEU A 292 -9.22 -3.17 -4.39
CA LEU A 292 -9.60 -4.35 -3.62
C LEU A 292 -11.13 -4.48 -3.53
N GLY A 293 -11.84 -3.37 -3.31
CA GLY A 293 -13.31 -3.34 -3.24
C GLY A 293 -13.98 -3.73 -4.56
N ALA A 294 -13.39 -3.39 -5.70
CA ALA A 294 -13.91 -3.73 -7.02
C ALA A 294 -13.89 -5.24 -7.33
N ILE A 295 -13.06 -6.01 -6.62
CA ILE A 295 -12.94 -7.46 -6.80
C ILE A 295 -13.52 -8.27 -5.62
N ALA A 296 -14.10 -7.59 -4.63
CA ALA A 296 -14.59 -8.18 -3.40
C ALA A 296 -16.12 -8.28 -3.39
N LEU A 297 -16.67 -9.29 -2.71
CA LEU A 297 -18.09 -9.31 -2.38
C LEU A 297 -18.39 -8.13 -1.44
N LYS A 298 -19.35 -7.28 -1.81
CA LYS A 298 -19.63 -6.01 -1.12
C LYS A 298 -19.78 -6.16 0.40
N GLY A 299 -20.56 -7.14 0.85
CA GLY A 299 -20.78 -7.40 2.29
C GLY A 299 -19.52 -7.84 3.03
N ASP A 300 -18.69 -8.69 2.42
CA ASP A 300 -17.45 -9.18 3.01
C ASP A 300 -16.36 -8.10 3.01
N PHE A 301 -16.32 -7.28 1.95
CA PHE A 301 -15.41 -6.14 1.86
C PHE A 301 -15.66 -5.12 2.97
N PHE A 302 -16.92 -4.73 3.22
CA PHE A 302 -17.23 -3.79 4.30
C PHE A 302 -16.81 -4.34 5.67
N LYS A 303 -17.08 -5.61 5.93
CA LYS A 303 -16.62 -6.27 7.18
C LYS A 303 -15.10 -6.25 7.28
N ALA A 304 -14.39 -6.60 6.21
CA ALA A 304 -12.93 -6.59 6.16
C ALA A 304 -12.35 -5.18 6.39
N ALA A 305 -12.93 -4.15 5.77
CA ALA A 305 -12.51 -2.76 5.92
C ALA A 305 -12.71 -2.25 7.35
N GLN A 306 -13.81 -2.60 8.01
CA GLN A 306 -14.06 -2.28 9.42
C GLN A 306 -13.07 -2.99 10.33
N ASN A 307 -12.84 -4.29 10.09
CA ASN A 307 -11.95 -5.10 10.91
C ASN A 307 -10.47 -4.72 10.77
N ALA A 308 -10.06 -4.15 9.63
CA ALA A 308 -8.66 -3.84 9.31
C ALA A 308 -8.00 -2.89 10.33
N PHE A 309 -8.81 -2.03 10.97
CA PHE A 309 -8.33 -1.05 11.94
C PHE A 309 -9.02 -1.13 13.31
N ALA A 310 -10.01 -2.01 13.50
CA ALA A 310 -10.78 -2.08 14.75
C ALA A 310 -9.96 -2.59 15.95
N SER A 311 -8.97 -3.45 15.72
CA SER A 311 -8.22 -4.12 16.77
C SER A 311 -7.21 -3.19 17.48
N SER A 312 -6.89 -3.51 18.73
CA SER A 312 -5.99 -2.69 19.55
C SER A 312 -4.53 -2.69 19.06
N ASP A 313 -4.09 -3.77 18.42
CA ASP A 313 -2.78 -3.87 17.74
C ASP A 313 -2.72 -2.98 16.47
N ALA A 314 -3.87 -2.55 15.95
CA ALA A 314 -3.96 -1.61 14.83
C ALA A 314 -4.04 -0.14 15.26
N ASN A 315 -4.04 0.18 16.56
CA ASN A 315 -4.19 1.55 17.08
C ASN A 315 -3.21 2.55 16.43
N GLY A 316 -1.94 2.17 16.28
CA GLY A 316 -0.92 3.02 15.68
C GLY A 316 -1.14 3.29 14.20
N ASP A 317 -1.58 2.27 13.44
CA ASP A 317 -1.89 2.41 12.02
C ASP A 317 -3.19 3.18 11.79
N ALA A 318 -4.21 2.91 12.60
CA ALA A 318 -5.49 3.62 12.57
C ALA A 318 -5.32 5.11 12.88
N MET A 319 -4.53 5.45 13.91
CA MET A 319 -4.23 6.84 14.25
C MET A 319 -3.40 7.55 13.17
N ASP A 320 -2.43 6.88 12.55
CA ASP A 320 -1.63 7.47 11.46
C ASP A 320 -2.51 7.73 10.23
N LEU A 321 -3.30 6.74 9.78
CA LEU A 321 -4.20 6.92 8.65
C LEU A 321 -5.25 8.01 8.93
N PHE A 322 -5.86 8.02 10.13
CA PHE A 322 -6.79 9.06 10.54
C PHE A 322 -6.13 10.45 10.50
N THR A 323 -4.95 10.60 11.10
CA THR A 323 -4.23 11.88 11.17
C THR A 323 -3.89 12.40 9.78
N ARG A 324 -3.43 11.53 8.88
CA ARG A 324 -3.15 11.89 7.48
C ARG A 324 -4.42 12.21 6.71
N ALA A 325 -5.51 11.48 6.94
CA ALA A 325 -6.80 11.76 6.31
C ALA A 325 -7.32 13.14 6.71
N ILE A 326 -6.95 13.65 7.89
CA ILE A 326 -7.31 15.00 8.40
C ILE A 326 -6.21 16.07 8.27
N SER A 327 -5.09 15.77 7.61
CA SER A 327 -3.99 16.73 7.41
C SER A 327 -4.01 17.37 6.03
N ASP A 328 -3.38 18.54 5.90
CA ASP A 328 -3.01 19.15 4.62
C ASP A 328 -4.19 19.48 3.68
N PHE A 329 -5.33 19.83 4.26
CA PHE A 329 -6.48 20.35 3.52
C PHE A 329 -6.26 21.80 3.09
N ASP A 330 -5.63 22.58 3.95
CA ASP A 330 -5.51 24.03 3.83
C ASP A 330 -4.26 24.43 2.98
N THR A 331 -3.34 23.50 2.74
CA THR A 331 -1.96 23.80 2.34
C THR A 331 -1.67 23.69 0.85
N SER A 332 -2.55 23.12 0.03
CA SER A 332 -2.33 23.10 -1.42
C SER A 332 -3.61 22.88 -2.22
N PRO A 333 -3.96 23.74 -3.20
CA PRO A 333 -5.02 23.46 -4.16
C PRO A 333 -4.79 22.14 -4.93
N ARG A 334 -3.53 21.69 -5.07
CA ARG A 334 -3.20 20.39 -5.68
C ARG A 334 -3.61 19.20 -4.80
N SER A 335 -3.79 19.38 -3.49
CA SER A 335 -4.29 18.32 -2.60
C SER A 335 -5.81 18.11 -2.73
N LEU A 336 -6.51 18.96 -3.49
CA LEU A 336 -7.93 18.85 -3.80
C LEU A 336 -8.22 18.20 -5.15
N GLN A 337 -7.22 17.62 -5.83
CA GLN A 337 -7.51 16.79 -7.02
C GLN A 337 -8.61 15.76 -6.71
N ASP A 338 -9.54 15.58 -7.64
CA ASP A 338 -10.90 15.03 -7.47
C ASP A 338 -11.00 13.74 -6.64
N PHE A 339 -9.99 12.89 -6.67
CA PHE A 339 -9.97 11.64 -5.91
C PHE A 339 -9.76 11.82 -4.41
N THR A 340 -9.10 12.90 -4.00
CA THR A 340 -8.59 13.07 -2.65
C THR A 340 -9.69 13.16 -1.59
N PRO A 341 -10.82 13.86 -1.80
CA PRO A 341 -11.89 13.91 -0.81
C PRO A 341 -12.53 12.54 -0.53
N ARG A 342 -12.81 11.78 -1.59
CA ARG A 342 -13.40 10.44 -1.49
C ARG A 342 -12.47 9.46 -0.77
N MET A 343 -11.18 9.45 -1.09
CA MET A 343 -10.20 8.58 -0.42
C MET A 343 -10.06 8.92 1.07
N ARG A 344 -10.07 10.21 1.42
CA ARG A 344 -10.02 10.66 2.81
C ARG A 344 -11.29 10.29 3.57
N ALA A 345 -12.47 10.41 2.96
CA ALA A 345 -13.72 9.96 3.54
C ALA A 345 -13.72 8.44 3.81
N GLY A 346 -13.19 7.64 2.89
CA GLY A 346 -12.98 6.20 3.10
C GLY A 346 -12.06 5.92 4.28
N ALA A 347 -10.93 6.62 4.37
CA ALA A 347 -9.95 6.50 5.46
C ALA A 347 -10.57 6.84 6.82
N LEU A 348 -11.37 7.91 6.90
CA LEU A 348 -12.09 8.28 8.12
C LEU A 348 -13.10 7.21 8.51
N THR A 349 -13.88 6.71 7.55
CA THR A 349 -14.90 5.68 7.79
C THR A 349 -14.29 4.44 8.44
N VAL A 350 -13.17 3.93 7.90
CA VAL A 350 -12.55 2.71 8.44
C VAL A 350 -11.83 2.94 9.77
N THR A 351 -11.20 4.10 9.96
CA THR A 351 -10.41 4.37 11.18
C THR A 351 -11.27 4.73 12.39
N LEU A 352 -12.46 5.31 12.20
CA LEU A 352 -13.35 5.66 13.30
C LEU A 352 -13.88 4.44 14.08
N HIS A 353 -13.81 3.23 13.51
CA HIS A 353 -14.14 1.98 14.21
C HIS A 353 -13.09 1.62 15.29
N ASN A 354 -11.91 2.24 15.26
CA ASN A 354 -10.86 2.04 16.26
C ASN A 354 -11.12 2.84 17.54
N ALA A 355 -11.03 2.19 18.71
CA ALA A 355 -11.30 2.82 19.99
C ALA A 355 -10.33 3.97 20.35
N ALA A 356 -9.06 3.88 19.93
CA ALA A 356 -8.07 4.93 20.17
C ALA A 356 -8.37 6.18 19.33
N VAL A 357 -8.76 5.99 18.06
CA VAL A 357 -9.21 7.08 17.18
C VAL A 357 -10.48 7.72 17.73
N ALA A 358 -11.47 6.92 18.15
CA ALA A 358 -12.70 7.41 18.76
C ALA A 358 -12.42 8.29 20.00
N LYS A 359 -11.54 7.83 20.90
CA LYS A 359 -11.10 8.60 22.07
C LYS A 359 -10.39 9.88 21.68
N HIS A 360 -9.55 9.85 20.64
CA HIS A 360 -8.87 11.03 20.11
C HIS A 360 -9.85 12.06 19.55
N VAL A 361 -10.80 11.64 18.71
CA VAL A 361 -11.87 12.47 18.17
C VAL A 361 -12.65 13.14 19.29
N MET A 362 -13.06 12.37 20.31
CA MET A 362 -13.77 12.87 21.48
C MET A 362 -12.97 13.92 22.27
N LYS A 363 -11.64 13.78 22.33
CA LYS A 363 -10.75 14.73 23.01
C LYS A 363 -10.52 16.01 22.20
N GLN A 364 -10.50 15.92 20.87
CA GLN A 364 -10.15 17.04 19.97
C GLN A 364 -11.34 17.59 19.17
N ARG A 365 -12.58 17.38 19.60
CA ARG A 365 -13.81 17.72 18.85
C ARG A 365 -13.81 19.12 18.24
N GLN A 366 -13.53 20.16 19.04
CA GLN A 366 -13.51 21.55 18.57
C GLN A 366 -12.49 21.76 17.44
N LYS A 367 -11.23 21.35 17.67
CA LYS A 367 -10.15 21.49 16.68
C LYS A 367 -10.43 20.69 15.42
N LEU A 368 -11.03 19.51 15.56
CA LEU A 368 -11.40 18.67 14.42
C LEU A 368 -12.54 19.29 13.62
N LEU A 369 -13.54 19.87 14.29
CA LEU A 369 -14.65 20.56 13.64
C LEU A 369 -14.16 21.72 12.78
N GLU A 370 -13.26 22.55 13.31
CA GLU A 370 -12.66 23.66 12.55
C GLU A 370 -11.93 23.16 11.30
N LYS A 371 -11.13 22.09 11.43
CA LYS A 371 -10.45 21.46 10.28
C LYS A 371 -11.45 20.92 9.25
N MET A 372 -12.50 20.24 9.70
CA MET A 372 -13.50 19.65 8.80
C MET A 372 -14.32 20.72 8.08
N ARG A 373 -14.60 21.85 8.73
CA ARG A 373 -15.26 23.01 8.10
C ARG A 373 -14.40 23.61 6.99
N ARG A 374 -13.10 23.85 7.27
CA ARG A 374 -12.16 24.34 6.25
C ARG A 374 -12.02 23.37 5.09
N PHE A 375 -11.95 22.07 5.38
CA PHE A 375 -11.92 21.05 4.34
C PHE A 375 -13.19 21.07 3.48
N ARG A 376 -14.37 21.13 4.10
CA ARG A 376 -15.65 21.23 3.39
C ARG A 376 -15.71 22.45 2.48
N GLU A 377 -15.32 23.61 3.00
CA GLU A 377 -15.25 24.87 2.25
C GLU A 377 -14.25 24.78 1.08
N ALA A 378 -13.08 24.16 1.30
CA ALA A 378 -12.09 23.96 0.25
C ALA A 378 -12.60 23.06 -0.88
N VAL A 379 -13.32 21.97 -0.55
CA VAL A 379 -13.95 21.07 -1.53
C VAL A 379 -15.06 21.77 -2.29
N ASP A 380 -15.91 22.54 -1.59
CA ASP A 380 -17.00 23.33 -2.19
C ASP A 380 -16.47 24.41 -3.14
N ASN A 381 -15.44 25.15 -2.72
CA ASN A 381 -14.76 26.15 -3.54
C ASN A 381 -14.09 25.55 -4.78
N ALA A 382 -13.70 24.28 -4.73
CA ALA A 382 -13.17 23.55 -5.89
C ALA A 382 -14.28 23.03 -6.83
N GLY A 383 -15.56 23.22 -6.49
CA GLY A 383 -16.69 22.71 -7.26
C GLY A 383 -16.85 21.19 -7.19
N LEU A 384 -16.30 20.56 -6.15
CA LEU A 384 -16.32 19.11 -5.98
C LEU A 384 -17.44 18.68 -5.03
N GLU A 385 -17.94 17.47 -5.24
CA GLU A 385 -18.93 16.88 -4.33
C GLU A 385 -18.31 16.58 -2.96
N ILE A 386 -18.91 17.14 -1.90
CA ILE A 386 -18.50 16.84 -0.52
C ILE A 386 -19.00 15.44 -0.15
N PRO A 387 -18.12 14.49 0.20
CA PRO A 387 -18.55 13.15 0.56
C PRO A 387 -19.49 13.15 1.77
N SER A 388 -20.57 12.36 1.70
CA SER A 388 -21.59 12.26 2.76
C SER A 388 -20.99 11.96 4.14
N THR A 389 -19.96 11.11 4.20
CA THR A 389 -19.18 10.83 5.42
C THR A 389 -18.62 12.10 6.09
N ILE A 390 -18.11 13.03 5.29
CA ILE A 390 -17.53 14.28 5.81
C ILE A 390 -18.65 15.16 6.38
N ASN A 391 -19.78 15.26 5.67
CA ASN A 391 -20.95 15.98 6.15
C ASN A 391 -21.52 15.36 7.44
N ALA A 392 -21.63 14.05 7.52
CA ALA A 392 -22.08 13.33 8.71
C ALA A 392 -21.14 13.55 9.91
N LEU A 393 -19.82 13.48 9.68
CA LEU A 393 -18.84 13.73 10.73
C LEU A 393 -18.87 15.19 11.20
N CYS A 394 -18.98 16.17 10.28
CA CYS A 394 -19.17 17.58 10.61
C CYS A 394 -20.40 17.79 11.50
N ALA A 395 -21.57 17.32 11.04
CA ALA A 395 -22.83 17.49 11.76
C ALA A 395 -22.77 16.86 13.15
N TRP A 396 -22.16 15.67 13.27
CA TRP A 396 -21.95 15.03 14.56
C TRP A 396 -21.03 15.84 15.48
N LEU A 397 -19.94 16.40 14.95
CA LEU A 397 -19.03 17.24 15.72
C LEU A 397 -19.74 18.52 16.20
N GLU A 398 -20.54 19.17 15.34
CA GLU A 398 -21.33 20.36 15.69
C GLU A 398 -22.31 20.08 16.83
N ALA A 399 -22.99 18.94 16.79
CA ALA A 399 -23.92 18.51 17.85
C ALA A 399 -23.22 18.18 19.19
N ASN A 400 -21.91 17.89 19.17
CA ASN A 400 -21.16 17.38 20.33
C ASN A 400 -20.08 18.34 20.85
N VAL A 401 -20.02 19.57 20.33
CA VAL A 401 -19.11 20.62 20.77
C VAL A 401 -19.83 21.55 21.77
N PRO A 402 -19.37 21.66 23.03
CA PRO A 402 -20.10 22.37 24.10
C PRO A 402 -20.32 23.89 23.89
N SER A 403 -19.64 24.51 22.94
CA SER A 403 -19.43 25.96 22.87
C SER A 403 -20.49 26.77 22.12
N LEU A 404 -21.49 26.14 21.49
CA LEU A 404 -22.64 26.86 20.92
C LEU A 404 -23.82 26.91 21.89
N GLN A 405 -24.17 25.78 22.49
CA GLN A 405 -25.36 25.67 23.33
C GLN A 405 -25.23 26.33 24.71
N GLN A 406 -24.01 26.41 25.27
CA GLN A 406 -23.79 27.04 26.58
C GLN A 406 -23.53 28.54 26.49
N LYS A 407 -22.96 29.05 25.40
CA LYS A 407 -22.72 30.49 25.23
C LYS A 407 -24.02 31.25 24.95
N GLU A 408 -24.94 30.65 24.19
CA GLU A 408 -26.30 31.19 24.01
C GLU A 408 -27.13 31.12 25.28
N LYS A 409 -27.04 30.03 26.07
CA LYS A 409 -27.72 29.95 27.38
C LYS A 409 -27.12 30.91 28.41
N ALA A 410 -25.81 31.12 28.40
CA ALA A 410 -25.16 32.09 29.28
C ALA A 410 -25.46 33.53 28.84
N SER A 411 -25.54 33.82 27.54
CA SER A 411 -25.93 35.16 27.08
C SER A 411 -27.44 35.42 27.23
N SER A 412 -28.29 34.42 27.05
CA SER A 412 -29.74 34.56 27.31
C SER A 412 -30.04 34.68 28.80
N ALA A 413 -29.28 34.00 29.67
CA ALA A 413 -29.38 34.16 31.11
C ALA A 413 -28.84 35.51 31.58
N ALA A 414 -27.77 36.04 30.97
CA ALA A 414 -27.25 37.37 31.28
C ALA A 414 -28.20 38.50 30.85
N VAL A 415 -28.88 38.36 29.70
CA VAL A 415 -29.90 39.33 29.25
C VAL A 415 -31.18 39.24 30.11
N ALA A 416 -31.55 38.06 30.60
CA ALA A 416 -32.69 37.89 31.51
C ALA A 416 -32.44 38.46 32.92
N ASP A 417 -31.18 38.68 33.32
CA ASP A 417 -30.82 39.27 34.63
C ASP A 417 -30.66 40.80 34.58
N GLU A 418 -30.51 41.40 33.38
CA GLU A 418 -30.52 42.87 33.21
C GLU A 418 -31.92 43.48 33.08
N ASP A 419 -32.94 42.70 32.69
CA ASP A 419 -34.32 43.19 32.55
C ASP A 419 -35.11 43.30 33.88
N VAL A 420 -34.44 43.13 35.03
CA VAL A 420 -35.04 43.28 36.39
C VAL A 420 -34.44 44.47 37.17
N LYS A 421 -33.65 45.34 36.53
CA LYS A 421 -33.28 46.65 37.10
C LYS A 421 -33.89 47.80 36.33
N THR A 422 -35.19 48.01 36.53
CA THR A 422 -35.78 49.34 36.33
C THR A 422 -35.02 50.36 37.18
N PRO A 423 -34.50 51.45 36.59
CA PRO A 423 -33.92 52.53 37.37
C PRO A 423 -35.03 53.22 38.15
N ASN A 424 -34.89 53.29 39.47
CA ASN A 424 -35.74 54.15 40.29
C ASN A 424 -35.45 55.60 39.90
N LEU A 425 -36.47 56.23 39.33
CA LEU A 425 -36.48 57.59 38.83
C LEU A 425 -36.70 58.58 39.99
N PHE A 426 -35.87 58.55 41.03
CA PHE A 426 -35.81 59.59 42.06
C PHE A 426 -34.47 59.42 42.79
N ASP A 427 -33.45 60.17 42.38
CA ASP A 427 -32.68 61.00 43.31
C ASP A 427 -31.76 61.94 42.53
N VAL A 428 -32.00 63.22 42.77
CA VAL A 428 -31.35 64.39 42.21
C VAL A 428 -30.58 65.05 43.36
N ALA A 429 -29.37 65.49 43.04
CA ALA A 429 -28.65 66.67 43.56
C ALA A 429 -27.38 66.46 44.41
N ASN A 430 -26.43 67.35 44.07
CA ASN A 430 -25.21 67.79 44.74
C ASN A 430 -24.01 66.85 44.55
N GLY A 431 -22.91 67.21 43.88
CA GLY A 431 -22.31 68.53 43.67
C GLY A 431 -21.11 68.66 44.61
N GLU A 432 -19.89 68.63 44.05
CA GLU A 432 -18.76 69.52 44.37
C GLU A 432 -17.47 69.04 43.68
N GLU A 433 -16.74 70.04 43.18
CA GLU A 433 -15.43 69.99 42.54
C GLU A 433 -14.33 69.78 43.57
N GLU A 434 -13.22 69.12 43.20
CA GLU A 434 -11.88 69.56 43.62
C GLU A 434 -10.80 68.90 42.76
N GLU A 435 -9.92 69.76 42.23
CA GLU A 435 -8.61 69.46 41.65
C GLU A 435 -7.63 69.06 42.76
N GLU A 436 -6.68 68.14 42.51
CA GLU A 436 -5.24 68.40 42.71
C GLU A 436 -4.33 67.23 42.29
N GLU A 437 -3.30 67.63 41.56
CA GLU A 437 -1.90 67.19 41.46
C GLU A 437 -1.39 65.77 41.85
N ALA A 438 -0.48 65.29 40.97
CA ALA A 438 0.54 64.25 41.19
C ALA A 438 1.67 64.77 42.16
N PRO A 439 2.81 64.08 42.49
CA PRO A 439 3.43 62.91 41.88
C PRO A 439 4.16 61.98 42.92
N PRO A 440 5.39 61.42 42.72
CA PRO A 440 5.65 59.97 42.82
C PRO A 440 6.59 59.59 43.98
N SER A 441 6.80 58.29 44.25
CA SER A 441 8.00 57.88 44.99
C SER A 441 8.51 56.47 44.70
N GLN A 442 9.82 56.42 44.53
CA GLN A 442 10.71 55.26 44.52
C GLN A 442 10.83 54.65 45.93
N GLY A 443 11.18 53.38 46.05
CA GLY A 443 11.54 52.82 47.36
C GLY A 443 12.08 51.39 47.35
N ARG A 444 13.40 51.27 47.27
CA ARG A 444 14.22 50.06 47.55
C ARG A 444 14.02 49.52 48.98
N GLY A 445 14.26 48.23 49.17
CA GLY A 445 14.80 47.67 50.43
C GLY A 445 14.45 46.19 50.65
N LYS A 446 15.32 45.25 50.23
CA LYS A 446 16.32 44.54 51.07
C LYS A 446 15.73 43.59 52.13
N GLY A 447 16.09 42.30 52.03
CA GLY A 447 16.71 41.59 53.15
C GLY A 447 16.26 40.14 53.40
N GLY A 448 17.24 39.22 53.43
CA GLY A 448 17.23 37.98 54.23
C GLY A 448 17.19 36.68 53.41
N LYS A 449 18.31 36.13 52.92
CA LYS A 449 19.32 35.26 53.58
C LYS A 449 18.84 33.84 53.96
N GLY A 450 19.55 32.86 53.38
CA GLY A 450 19.73 31.48 53.88
C GLY A 450 19.29 30.45 52.85
N GLY A 451 20.11 29.56 52.29
CA GLY A 451 21.52 29.22 52.50
C GLY A 451 21.74 27.78 52.01
N ALA A 452 22.85 27.55 51.30
CA ALA A 452 23.55 26.28 51.03
C ALA A 452 22.77 25.16 50.27
N ALA A 453 23.36 24.29 49.44
CA ALA A 453 24.66 24.13 48.79
C ALA A 453 24.45 22.99 47.76
N GLY A 454 25.12 23.01 46.60
CA GLY A 454 24.98 21.86 45.67
C GLY A 454 25.54 22.01 44.25
N ARG A 455 26.86 22.25 44.14
CA ARG A 455 27.78 21.87 43.05
C ARG A 455 27.26 21.57 41.61
N LYS A 456 27.74 22.42 40.69
CA LYS A 456 28.58 22.15 39.50
C LYS A 456 28.16 21.03 38.52
N GLY A 457 27.93 21.44 37.27
CA GLY A 457 28.12 20.60 36.08
C GLY A 457 27.79 21.34 34.76
N LYS A 458 28.76 22.06 34.21
CA LYS A 458 28.68 22.90 33.01
C LYS A 458 29.13 22.11 31.77
N LYS A 459 28.29 22.03 30.73
CA LYS A 459 28.61 21.75 29.29
C LYS A 459 27.25 21.79 28.59
N GLY A 460 26.96 22.63 27.60
CA GLY A 460 27.79 23.20 26.54
C GLY A 460 26.99 22.96 25.26
N GLU A 461 26.02 23.83 24.98
CA GLU A 461 25.25 23.84 23.73
C GLU A 461 26.15 24.33 22.60
N LYS A 462 26.07 23.64 21.46
CA LYS A 462 26.74 24.02 20.23
C LYS A 462 25.66 24.09 19.14
N GLU A 463 25.31 25.32 18.78
CA GLU A 463 24.58 25.65 17.56
C GLU A 463 25.44 25.26 16.34
N GLU A 464 24.84 24.59 15.36
CA GLU A 464 25.42 24.38 14.04
C GLU A 464 24.52 25.09 13.03
N GLU A 465 24.88 26.32 12.70
CA GLU A 465 24.43 27.00 11.48
C GLU A 465 24.93 26.21 10.26
N ARG A 466 24.03 25.87 9.34
CA ARG A 466 24.40 25.49 7.97
C ARG A 466 23.72 26.44 7.00
N GLY A 467 24.54 27.34 6.45
CA GLY A 467 24.20 28.12 5.26
C GLY A 467 24.15 27.21 4.03
N GLY A 468 22.99 27.18 3.38
CA GLY A 468 22.81 26.65 2.02
C GLY A 468 23.03 27.78 1.04
N LYS A 469 24.01 27.61 0.14
CA LYS A 469 24.31 28.51 -0.96
C LYS A 469 23.65 27.94 -2.20
N GLU A 470 22.54 28.52 -2.62
CA GLU A 470 21.92 28.24 -3.92
C GLU A 470 22.76 28.91 -5.01
N LYS A 471 23.17 28.13 -6.01
CA LYS A 471 23.65 28.61 -7.29
C LYS A 471 22.55 28.31 -8.30
N GLU A 472 21.99 29.38 -8.84
CA GLU A 472 21.26 29.40 -10.09
C GLU A 472 22.27 29.16 -11.21
N ASP A 473 22.01 28.16 -12.06
CA ASP A 473 22.60 28.08 -13.39
C ASP A 473 21.40 27.97 -14.35
N GLU A 474 21.07 29.12 -14.96
CA GLU A 474 20.40 29.20 -16.25
C GLU A 474 21.39 28.70 -17.31
N GLU A 475 20.96 27.80 -18.19
CA GLU A 475 21.64 27.66 -19.47
C GLU A 475 20.62 27.35 -20.58
N GLU A 476 20.62 28.27 -21.54
CA GLU A 476 19.78 28.34 -22.72
C GLU A 476 20.18 27.31 -23.78
N ASP A 477 19.23 27.06 -24.67
CA ASP A 477 19.39 26.40 -25.96
C ASP A 477 20.55 26.99 -26.77
N GLU A 478 21.47 26.17 -27.29
CA GLU A 478 21.96 26.28 -28.67
C GLU A 478 22.49 24.93 -29.18
N ALA A 479 21.90 24.47 -30.27
CA ALA A 479 22.48 23.41 -31.11
C ALA A 479 23.63 23.98 -31.94
N PRO A 480 24.64 23.15 -32.27
CA PRO A 480 25.33 23.34 -33.54
C PRO A 480 25.46 22.06 -34.38
N PRO A 481 25.78 22.23 -35.68
CA PRO A 481 25.40 21.29 -36.72
C PRO A 481 26.50 20.29 -37.11
N SER A 482 26.03 19.33 -37.91
CA SER A 482 26.76 18.47 -38.84
C SER A 482 28.17 18.89 -39.28
N GLY A 483 29.07 17.92 -39.33
CA GLY A 483 30.10 17.86 -40.37
C GLY A 483 31.42 17.22 -39.97
N GLY A 484 31.88 16.25 -40.77
CA GLY A 484 33.31 16.13 -41.05
C GLY A 484 34.03 14.86 -40.60
N ARG A 485 34.11 13.91 -41.53
CA ARG A 485 35.25 13.01 -41.84
C ARG A 485 36.53 13.16 -40.99
N GLY A 486 37.06 12.03 -40.53
CA GLY A 486 38.48 11.91 -40.14
C GLY A 486 38.94 10.46 -40.02
N LYS A 487 39.74 9.99 -40.98
CA LYS A 487 40.42 8.69 -40.99
C LYS A 487 41.57 8.63 -39.97
N GLY A 488 41.79 7.43 -39.44
CA GLY A 488 43.13 6.84 -39.35
C GLY A 488 43.89 7.04 -38.03
N GLY A 489 44.42 5.94 -37.49
CA GLY A 489 45.39 5.99 -36.39
C GLY A 489 45.65 4.62 -35.75
N ARG A 490 46.62 3.88 -36.31
CA ARG A 490 47.26 2.70 -35.71
C ARG A 490 48.11 3.07 -34.49
N GLY A 491 48.32 2.09 -33.61
CA GLY A 491 49.45 2.01 -32.66
C GLY A 491 49.04 2.37 -31.23
N GLY A 492 49.46 1.66 -30.18
CA GLY A 492 50.50 0.66 -30.06
C GLY A 492 50.46 0.02 -28.66
N ALA A 493 51.26 -1.01 -28.51
CA ALA A 493 51.39 -1.85 -27.33
C ALA A 493 52.10 -1.17 -26.15
N THR A 494 51.64 -1.46 -24.93
CA THR A 494 52.43 -1.63 -23.68
C THR A 494 51.53 -2.46 -22.75
N GLY A 495 51.89 -3.59 -22.14
CA GLY A 495 53.20 -4.00 -21.63
C GLY A 495 53.36 -3.54 -20.18
N ARG A 496 52.77 -4.23 -19.18
CA ARG A 496 53.27 -4.15 -17.79
C ARG A 496 52.95 -5.39 -16.95
N LYS A 497 54.04 -6.03 -16.49
CA LYS A 497 54.13 -7.07 -15.46
C LYS A 497 54.08 -6.46 -14.06
N GLY A 498 53.71 -7.31 -13.09
CA GLY A 498 53.98 -7.14 -11.65
C GLY A 498 52.68 -6.83 -10.89
N LYS A 499 52.38 -7.40 -9.71
CA LYS A 499 53.28 -7.95 -8.70
C LYS A 499 52.46 -8.80 -7.72
N LYS A 500 53.05 -9.91 -7.29
CA LYS A 500 52.74 -10.73 -6.12
C LYS A 500 52.50 -9.87 -4.87
N GLY A 501 51.52 -10.24 -4.05
CA GLY A 501 51.26 -9.68 -2.73
C GLY A 501 50.32 -10.57 -1.95
N GLU A 502 50.83 -11.70 -1.46
CA GLU A 502 50.21 -12.44 -0.36
C GLU A 502 50.13 -11.54 0.87
N LYS A 503 48.95 -11.44 1.49
CA LYS A 503 48.86 -11.10 2.90
C LYS A 503 47.76 -11.91 3.56
N LYS A 504 48.24 -12.85 4.37
CA LYS A 504 47.56 -13.67 5.36
C LYS A 504 47.10 -12.75 6.50
N GLU A 505 45.81 -12.78 6.84
CA GLU A 505 45.33 -12.29 8.14
C GLU A 505 44.41 -13.33 8.75
N GLU A 506 44.98 -14.07 9.70
CA GLU A 506 44.28 -14.86 10.71
C GLU A 506 43.57 -13.90 11.67
N ARG A 507 42.26 -14.06 11.83
CA ARG A 507 41.57 -13.64 13.07
C ARG A 507 40.61 -14.73 13.50
N GLY A 508 40.97 -15.35 14.62
CA GLY A 508 40.15 -16.31 15.32
C GLY A 508 38.90 -15.68 15.92
N GLY A 509 37.81 -16.44 15.87
CA GLY A 509 36.61 -16.25 16.65
C GLY A 509 36.33 -17.53 17.40
N LYS A 510 36.40 -17.46 18.74
CA LYS A 510 36.08 -18.53 19.69
C LYS A 510 34.65 -19.03 19.48
N GLU A 511 34.52 -20.32 19.17
CA GLU A 511 33.31 -21.09 19.41
C GLU A 511 33.19 -21.35 20.92
N LYS A 512 32.02 -21.05 21.49
CA LYS A 512 31.59 -21.56 22.78
C LYS A 512 30.58 -22.66 22.49
N GLU A 513 31.00 -23.90 22.71
CA GLU A 513 30.12 -25.04 22.92
C GLU A 513 29.30 -24.79 24.20
N GLU A 514 27.98 -24.79 24.08
CA GLU A 514 27.09 -25.11 25.20
C GLU A 514 26.37 -26.41 24.86
N GLU A 515 26.91 -27.48 25.44
CA GLU A 515 26.31 -28.79 25.57
C GLU A 515 25.22 -28.72 26.65
N LYS A 516 23.95 -28.96 26.30
CA LYS A 516 22.91 -29.32 27.28
C LYS A 516 22.09 -30.51 26.82
N ALA A 517 22.24 -31.54 27.64
CA ALA A 517 21.64 -32.85 27.66
C ALA A 517 20.11 -32.92 27.48
N ASP A 518 19.75 -33.99 26.76
CA ASP A 518 18.56 -34.84 26.81
C ASP A 518 17.63 -34.67 28.01
N LYS A 519 16.36 -34.40 27.71
CA LYS A 519 15.21 -34.94 28.46
C LYS A 519 14.10 -35.37 27.51
N ALA A 520 13.87 -36.67 27.47
CA ALA A 520 12.76 -37.33 26.81
C ALA A 520 11.39 -36.89 27.41
N PRO A 521 10.33 -36.76 26.60
CA PRO A 521 8.96 -36.67 27.11
C PRO A 521 8.35 -38.07 27.35
N PRO A 522 7.50 -38.25 28.38
CA PRO A 522 6.79 -39.50 28.62
C PRO A 522 5.56 -39.67 27.70
N PRO A 523 5.04 -40.90 27.59
CA PRO A 523 4.15 -41.30 26.49
C PRO A 523 2.67 -41.02 26.73
N GLU A 524 1.98 -41.04 25.60
CA GLU A 524 0.55 -40.90 25.35
C GLU A 524 -0.36 -41.67 26.33
N GLY A 525 -1.27 -40.93 26.97
CA GLY A 525 -2.40 -41.47 27.70
C GLY A 525 -3.56 -41.80 26.75
N ARG A 526 -3.79 -43.10 26.53
CA ARG A 526 -5.04 -43.66 25.99
C ARG A 526 -6.20 -43.38 26.95
N GLY A 527 -7.20 -42.62 26.51
CA GLY A 527 -8.51 -42.49 27.15
C GLY A 527 -9.62 -43.14 26.33
N LYS A 528 -10.18 -44.22 26.85
CA LYS A 528 -11.35 -44.94 26.32
C LYS A 528 -12.64 -44.14 26.56
N GLY A 529 -13.58 -44.27 25.62
CA GLY A 529 -14.98 -44.69 25.87
C GLY A 529 -15.87 -43.81 26.74
N GLY A 530 -16.93 -43.27 26.14
CA GLY A 530 -18.04 -42.65 26.85
C GLY A 530 -19.25 -42.42 25.95
N THR A 531 -19.93 -43.50 25.56
CA THR A 531 -21.33 -43.43 25.08
C THR A 531 -22.24 -43.19 26.28
N GLY A 532 -22.94 -42.07 26.30
CA GLY A 532 -23.97 -41.76 27.30
C GLY A 532 -25.04 -40.87 26.68
N GLY A 533 -26.21 -41.46 26.41
CA GLY A 533 -27.39 -40.72 26.01
C GLY A 533 -28.10 -40.08 27.19
N GLY A 534 -29.02 -39.15 26.89
CA GLY A 534 -30.11 -38.79 27.79
C GLY A 534 -30.47 -37.31 27.83
N ARG A 535 -31.70 -37.02 27.36
CA ARG A 535 -32.64 -35.98 27.85
C ARG A 535 -32.17 -34.53 27.69
N GLY A 536 -32.87 -33.67 26.94
CA GLY A 536 -34.27 -33.32 27.15
C GLY A 536 -34.36 -32.21 28.20
N GLY A 537 -34.50 -30.95 27.78
CA GLY A 537 -34.81 -29.84 28.70
C GLY A 537 -34.52 -28.44 28.16
N GLY A 538 -35.56 -27.63 28.07
CA GLY A 538 -35.50 -26.20 28.38
C GLY A 538 -35.15 -25.23 27.26
N VAL A 539 -36.18 -24.75 26.55
CA VAL A 539 -36.12 -23.47 25.82
C VAL A 539 -36.05 -22.34 26.85
N GLY A 540 -34.82 -21.97 27.23
CA GLY A 540 -34.56 -20.76 27.99
C GLY A 540 -34.61 -19.56 27.04
N ARG A 541 -35.58 -18.66 27.24
CA ARG A 541 -35.54 -17.30 26.68
C ARG A 541 -34.30 -16.61 27.26
N GLY A 542 -33.20 -16.62 26.50
CA GLY A 542 -32.04 -15.80 26.81
C GLY A 542 -32.44 -14.35 26.78
N GLY A 543 -32.37 -13.69 27.93
CA GLY A 543 -32.32 -12.24 27.99
C GLY A 543 -31.17 -11.79 27.11
N GLY A 544 -31.48 -10.99 26.08
CA GLY A 544 -30.46 -10.34 25.28
C GLY A 544 -29.53 -9.55 26.20
N PRO A 545 -28.22 -9.45 25.86
CA PRO A 545 -27.29 -8.66 26.64
C PRO A 545 -27.86 -7.24 26.81
N PRO A 546 -27.71 -6.63 28.01
CA PRO A 546 -28.22 -5.29 28.27
C PRO A 546 -27.68 -4.36 27.19
N GLU A 547 -28.57 -3.54 26.60
CA GLU A 547 -28.21 -2.45 25.70
C GLU A 547 -27.14 -1.61 26.39
N THR A 548 -25.88 -1.86 26.04
CA THR A 548 -24.80 -0.98 26.45
C THR A 548 -25.17 0.38 25.88
N THR A 549 -25.18 1.40 26.73
CA THR A 549 -25.42 2.79 26.36
C THR A 549 -24.44 3.15 25.25
N GLY A 550 -24.90 2.99 24.01
CA GLY A 550 -24.03 2.93 22.85
C GLY A 550 -23.23 4.22 22.77
N ASN A 551 -21.91 4.09 22.64
CA ASN A 551 -21.04 5.23 22.37
C ASN A 551 -21.69 6.05 21.22
N PRO A 552 -21.93 7.36 21.40
CA PRO A 552 -22.61 8.17 20.38
C PRO A 552 -21.87 8.17 19.03
N LEU A 553 -20.57 7.84 19.01
CA LEU A 553 -19.83 7.61 17.78
C LEU A 553 -20.23 6.31 17.07
N THR A 554 -20.60 5.25 17.81
CA THR A 554 -21.12 4.01 17.23
C THR A 554 -22.43 4.25 16.49
N LYS A 555 -23.31 5.12 17.01
CA LYS A 555 -24.53 5.53 16.30
C LYS A 555 -24.23 6.30 15.02
N LEU A 556 -23.22 7.17 15.04
CA LEU A 556 -22.74 7.84 13.82
C LEU A 556 -22.25 6.81 12.79
N LEU A 557 -21.45 5.83 13.20
CA LEU A 557 -20.94 4.80 12.30
C LEU A 557 -22.06 3.95 11.70
N GLN A 558 -23.09 3.60 12.48
CA GLN A 558 -24.27 2.92 11.97
C GLN A 558 -25.05 3.79 10.96
N ALA A 559 -25.21 5.08 11.25
CA ALA A 559 -25.86 6.01 10.32
C ALA A 559 -25.06 6.17 9.01
N MET A 560 -23.72 6.21 9.09
CA MET A 560 -22.85 6.27 7.92
C MET A 560 -22.84 4.99 7.07
N GLN A 561 -23.22 3.84 7.64
CA GLN A 561 -23.31 2.58 6.90
C GLN A 561 -24.63 2.42 6.12
N GLY A 562 -25.66 3.18 6.49
CA GLY A 562 -26.96 3.19 5.82
C GLY A 562 -27.03 4.14 4.62
N VAL A 563 -25.97 4.93 4.39
CA VAL A 563 -25.78 5.86 3.26
C VAL A 563 -24.76 5.26 2.31
#